data_AF-A0A388KBT5-F1
#
_entry.id   AF-A0A388KBT5-F1
#
_cell.length_a   1.000
_cell.length_b   1.000
_cell.length_c   1.000
_cell.angle_alpha   90.00
_cell.angle_beta   90.00
_cell.angle_gamma   90.00
#
_symmetry.space_group_name_H-M   'P 1'
#
loop_
_entity.id
_entity.type
_entity.pdbx_description
1 polymer ?
#
loop_
_entity_poly.entity_id
_entity_poly.type
_entity_poly.pdbx_seq_one_letter_code
_entity_poly.pdbx_strand_id
1 'polypeptide(L)'
;MNKEVSVKLDRVYEVINRKKSAENDEVAKLKARIEELQKRPATASTSSEVAKPSSEAEEVARLHNEQVELKKAMDKRLAAMEEVIHASQRQCEEAETNAETWKAEALRPGNKRGGVVIGPTPMTQTRLRPRLTLAATRCTVGRVDEHLKGIVERHQKEVELLKEMCLKEVNARKESELEIERLKEEMKRLEMENRAKTRSNLKTRLDEVAGPSARKTKKSDVAGLAQSTEKDVDLNSKDAFLRAARKQLRGKKKEEVISICEKEGVTYTTLDPTKEAIAQKRTSRAFDDRGADLGKGKEVSTHVVSDDEKDSEDDGRDSAVS
;
A
#
# COMPACT_ATOMS: atom_id res chain seq x y z
N MET A 1 1.88 -58.97 -45.39
CA MET A 1 1.67 -57.86 -44.43
C MET A 1 2.84 -56.88 -44.41
N ASN A 2 4.10 -57.29 -44.19
CA ASN A 2 5.25 -56.35 -44.09
C ASN A 2 5.47 -55.45 -45.32
N LYS A 3 5.25 -55.95 -46.55
CA LYS A 3 5.39 -55.14 -47.78
C LYS A 3 4.38 -53.99 -47.85
N GLU A 4 3.17 -54.19 -47.33
CA GLU A 4 2.11 -53.17 -47.38
C GLU A 4 2.35 -52.04 -46.37
N VAL A 5 2.93 -52.38 -45.21
CA VAL A 5 3.33 -51.39 -44.19
C VAL A 5 4.46 -50.50 -44.71
N SER A 6 5.45 -51.07 -45.41
CA SER A 6 6.54 -50.31 -46.03
C SER A 6 6.01 -49.26 -47.02
N VAL A 7 5.10 -49.66 -47.92
CA VAL A 7 4.53 -48.75 -48.92
C VAL A 7 3.71 -47.62 -48.27
N LYS A 8 3.00 -47.90 -47.17
CA LYS A 8 2.26 -46.87 -46.42
C LYS A 8 3.20 -45.88 -45.73
N LEU A 9 4.32 -46.34 -45.19
CA LEU A 9 5.33 -45.47 -44.57
C LEU A 9 6.01 -44.56 -45.60
N ASP A 10 6.41 -45.09 -46.76
CA ASP A 10 7.03 -44.29 -47.83
C ASP A 10 6.10 -43.17 -48.29
N ARG A 11 4.80 -43.46 -48.40
CA ARG A 11 3.80 -42.47 -48.79
C ARG A 11 3.60 -41.37 -47.74
N VAL A 12 3.67 -41.71 -46.45
CA VAL A 12 3.62 -40.73 -45.36
C VAL A 12 4.86 -39.84 -45.37
N TYR A 13 6.05 -40.42 -45.59
CA TYR A 13 7.29 -39.66 -45.72
C TYR A 13 7.26 -38.69 -46.90
N GLU A 14 6.73 -39.10 -48.06
CA GLU A 14 6.55 -38.20 -49.20
C GLU A 14 5.60 -37.03 -48.89
N VAL A 15 4.48 -37.29 -48.23
CA VAL A 15 3.52 -36.23 -47.88
C VAL A 15 4.12 -35.23 -46.88
N ILE A 16 4.86 -35.73 -45.88
CA ILE A 16 5.53 -34.87 -44.88
C ILE A 16 6.62 -34.02 -45.55
N ASN A 17 7.43 -34.60 -46.43
CA ASN A 17 8.51 -33.88 -47.09
C ASN A 17 7.99 -32.81 -48.06
N ARG A 18 6.91 -33.08 -48.81
CA ARG A 18 6.27 -32.07 -49.68
C ARG A 18 5.65 -30.91 -48.91
N LYS A 19 5.07 -31.19 -47.74
CA LYS A 19 4.52 -30.14 -46.87
C LYS A 19 5.63 -29.29 -46.27
N LYS A 20 6.72 -29.91 -45.81
CA LYS A 20 7.86 -29.24 -45.20
C LYS A 20 8.65 -28.36 -46.17
N SER A 21 8.71 -28.70 -47.46
CA SER A 21 9.33 -27.83 -48.47
C SER A 21 8.50 -26.57 -48.74
N ALA A 22 7.17 -26.68 -48.79
CA ALA A 22 6.29 -25.53 -49.01
C ALA A 22 6.33 -24.54 -47.84
N GLU A 23 6.31 -25.02 -46.60
CA GLU A 23 6.41 -24.18 -45.41
C GLU A 23 7.77 -23.45 -45.33
N ASN A 24 8.87 -24.11 -45.72
CA ASN A 24 10.19 -23.47 -45.75
C ASN A 24 10.28 -22.33 -46.78
N ASP A 25 9.67 -22.48 -47.95
CA ASP A 25 9.65 -21.44 -48.98
C ASP A 25 8.83 -20.21 -48.52
N GLU A 26 7.74 -20.41 -47.79
CA GLU A 26 6.96 -19.32 -47.21
C GLU A 26 7.74 -18.58 -46.11
N VAL A 27 8.43 -19.32 -45.23
CA VAL A 27 9.28 -18.72 -44.19
C VAL A 27 10.42 -17.92 -44.81
N ALA A 28 11.04 -18.41 -45.89
CA ALA A 28 12.08 -17.68 -46.61
C ALA A 28 11.54 -16.37 -47.24
N LYS A 29 10.36 -16.41 -47.87
CA LYS A 29 9.71 -15.22 -48.44
C LYS A 29 9.33 -14.18 -47.37
N LEU A 30 8.81 -14.63 -46.23
CA LEU A 30 8.46 -13.75 -45.12
C LEU A 30 9.70 -13.09 -44.51
N LYS A 31 10.79 -13.84 -44.33
CA LYS A 31 12.07 -13.28 -43.87
C LYS A 31 12.62 -12.22 -44.82
N ALA A 32 12.60 -12.48 -46.13
CA ALA A 32 13.05 -11.50 -47.13
C ALA A 32 12.23 -10.20 -47.09
N ARG A 33 10.90 -10.31 -46.90
CA ARG A 33 10.02 -9.13 -46.82
C ARG A 33 10.22 -8.33 -45.54
N ILE A 34 10.50 -8.98 -44.41
CA ILE A 34 10.86 -8.31 -43.16
C ILE A 34 12.18 -7.55 -43.32
N GLU A 35 13.18 -8.18 -43.94
CA GLU A 35 14.47 -7.54 -44.19
C GLU A 35 14.35 -6.35 -45.15
N GLU A 36 13.51 -6.44 -46.19
CA GLU A 36 13.22 -5.33 -47.09
C GLU A 36 12.51 -4.17 -46.38
N LEU A 37 11.54 -4.47 -45.51
CA LEU A 37 10.83 -3.47 -44.72
C LEU A 37 11.75 -2.79 -43.68
N GLN A 38 12.66 -3.54 -43.06
CA GLN A 38 13.66 -2.99 -42.15
C GLN A 38 14.70 -2.13 -42.89
N LYS A 39 15.02 -2.45 -44.14
CA LYS A 39 15.95 -1.67 -44.98
C LYS A 39 15.33 -0.43 -45.60
N ARG A 40 14.00 -0.29 -45.62
CA ARG A 40 13.37 0.99 -45.97
C ARG A 40 13.44 1.89 -44.74
N PRO A 41 14.38 2.85 -44.64
CA PRO A 41 14.27 3.89 -43.63
C PRO A 41 12.90 4.55 -43.79
N ALA A 42 12.29 4.95 -42.68
CA ALA A 42 10.94 5.53 -42.60
C ALA A 42 10.86 6.92 -43.28
N THR A 43 11.25 7.02 -44.55
CA THR A 43 11.33 8.25 -45.35
C THR A 43 10.03 8.51 -46.11
N ALA A 44 8.89 8.37 -45.43
CA ALA A 44 7.60 8.78 -45.97
C ALA A 44 6.73 9.40 -44.86
N SER A 45 7.20 10.54 -44.34
CA SER A 45 6.32 11.51 -43.68
C SER A 45 6.76 12.91 -44.10
N THR A 46 6.20 13.34 -45.22
CA THR A 46 6.18 14.73 -45.68
C THR A 46 5.19 15.53 -44.84
N SER A 47 5.69 16.44 -44.00
CA SER A 47 5.18 17.82 -43.91
C SER A 47 6.05 18.67 -42.99
N SER A 48 6.86 19.53 -43.62
CA SER A 48 7.21 20.90 -43.23
C SER A 48 7.40 21.24 -41.74
N GLU A 49 8.65 21.26 -41.26
CA GLU A 49 9.30 22.51 -40.83
C GLU A 49 10.82 22.31 -40.71
N VAL A 50 11.56 23.36 -41.09
CA VAL A 50 13.01 23.37 -41.24
C VAL A 50 13.69 23.36 -39.87
N ALA A 51 13.95 22.17 -39.34
CA ALA A 51 14.95 21.95 -38.31
C ALA A 51 15.98 20.96 -38.86
N LYS A 52 17.26 21.32 -38.76
CA LYS A 52 18.39 20.44 -39.08
C LYS A 52 18.10 19.05 -38.49
N PRO A 53 18.07 17.97 -39.29
CA PRO A 53 17.94 16.64 -38.75
C PRO A 53 19.27 16.31 -38.06
N SER A 54 19.41 16.66 -36.78
CA SER A 54 20.28 15.87 -35.93
C SER A 54 19.73 14.46 -36.04
N SER A 55 20.55 13.55 -36.56
CA SER A 55 20.19 12.15 -36.72
C SER A 55 19.47 11.69 -35.46
N GLU A 56 18.29 11.08 -35.58
CA GLU A 56 17.49 10.60 -34.44
C GLU A 56 18.35 9.80 -33.44
N ALA A 57 19.37 9.10 -33.94
CA ALA A 57 20.38 8.41 -33.14
C ALA A 57 21.22 9.34 -32.24
N GLU A 58 21.59 10.53 -32.71
CA GLU A 58 22.31 11.54 -31.92
C GLU A 58 21.43 12.10 -30.81
N GLU A 59 20.14 12.33 -31.07
CA GLU A 59 19.19 12.81 -30.05
C GLU A 59 18.93 11.75 -28.97
N VAL A 60 18.77 10.49 -29.35
CA VAL A 60 18.67 9.36 -28.41
C VAL A 60 19.95 9.25 -27.57
N ALA A 61 21.13 9.41 -28.17
CA ALA A 61 22.39 9.42 -27.44
C ALA A 61 22.49 10.59 -26.44
N ARG A 62 22.04 11.80 -26.82
CA ARG A 62 21.97 12.95 -25.90
C ARG A 62 21.04 12.67 -24.72
N LEU A 63 19.82 12.17 -24.98
CA LEU A 63 18.84 11.88 -23.92
C LEU A 63 19.34 10.80 -22.96
N HIS A 64 20.02 9.76 -23.45
CA HIS A 64 20.64 8.76 -22.58
C HIS A 64 21.73 9.38 -21.69
N ASN A 65 22.57 10.24 -22.24
CA ASN A 65 23.60 10.93 -21.46
C ASN A 65 22.98 11.86 -20.39
N GLU A 66 21.91 12.59 -20.73
CA GLU A 66 21.17 13.41 -19.77
C GLU A 66 20.54 12.57 -18.65
N GLN A 67 19.95 11.42 -18.97
CA GLN A 67 19.44 10.48 -17.95
C GLN A 67 20.55 9.96 -17.03
N VAL A 68 21.71 9.63 -17.58
CA VAL A 68 22.87 9.16 -16.80
C VAL A 68 23.38 10.26 -15.88
N GLU A 69 23.49 11.50 -16.36
CA GLU A 69 23.94 12.62 -15.54
C GLU A 69 22.92 13.02 -14.47
N LEU A 70 21.62 12.98 -14.78
CA LEU A 70 20.56 13.18 -13.77
C LEU A 70 20.60 12.10 -12.69
N LYS A 71 20.74 10.84 -13.08
CA LYS A 71 20.86 9.72 -12.13
C LYS A 71 22.08 9.90 -11.24
N LYS A 72 23.24 10.21 -11.84
CA LYS A 72 24.48 10.48 -11.11
C LYS A 72 24.37 11.69 -10.18
N ALA A 73 23.65 12.74 -10.57
CA ALA A 73 23.38 13.89 -9.71
C ALA A 73 22.49 13.53 -8.51
N MET A 74 21.47 12.71 -8.73
CA MET A 74 20.63 12.17 -7.64
C MET A 74 21.43 11.28 -6.69
N ASP A 75 22.25 10.37 -7.22
CA ASP A 75 23.09 9.47 -6.42
C ASP A 75 24.08 10.27 -5.55
N LYS A 76 24.68 11.34 -6.09
CA LYS A 76 25.52 12.27 -5.31
C LYS A 76 24.74 12.97 -4.19
N ARG A 77 23.50 13.40 -4.46
CA ARG A 77 22.65 14.04 -3.45
C ARG A 77 22.27 13.06 -2.35
N LEU A 78 21.97 11.80 -2.69
CA LEU A 78 21.70 10.74 -1.71
C LEU A 78 22.94 10.46 -0.84
N ALA A 79 24.11 10.28 -1.46
CA ALA A 79 25.35 10.07 -0.72
C ALA A 79 25.65 11.22 0.27
N ALA A 80 25.45 12.47 -0.15
CA ALA A 80 25.62 13.62 0.74
C ALA A 80 24.63 13.63 1.93
N MET A 81 23.38 13.22 1.71
CA MET A 81 22.40 13.10 2.81
C MET A 81 22.75 11.95 3.78
N GLU A 82 23.24 10.82 3.25
CA GLU A 82 23.72 9.70 4.07
C GLU A 82 24.92 10.10 4.95
N GLU A 83 25.87 10.87 4.41
CA GLU A 83 26.99 11.41 5.19
C GLU A 83 26.51 12.31 6.35
N VAL A 84 25.50 13.15 6.12
CA VAL A 84 24.92 14.02 7.17
C VAL A 84 24.24 13.18 8.25
N ILE A 85 23.48 12.15 7.87
CA ILE A 85 22.84 11.23 8.83
C ILE A 85 23.90 10.55 9.69
N HIS A 86 24.96 10.01 9.08
CA HIS A 86 26.05 9.36 9.82
C HIS A 86 26.86 10.32 10.70
N ALA A 87 27.06 11.57 10.26
CA ALA A 87 27.70 12.58 11.10
C ALA A 87 26.83 12.92 12.32
N SER A 88 25.52 13.08 12.12
CA SER A 88 24.57 13.35 13.20
C SER A 88 24.48 12.19 14.20
N GLN A 89 24.44 10.94 13.73
CA GLN A 89 24.44 9.76 14.59
C GLN A 89 25.69 9.70 15.47
N ARG A 90 26.87 9.94 14.89
CA ARG A 90 28.12 10.01 15.66
C ARG A 90 28.10 11.10 16.72
N GLN A 91 27.52 12.27 16.43
CA GLN A 91 27.38 13.33 17.44
C GLN A 91 26.46 12.93 18.59
N CYS A 92 25.38 12.18 18.33
CA CYS A 92 24.52 11.63 19.38
C CYS A 92 25.28 10.62 20.25
N GLU A 93 26.02 9.69 19.64
CA GLU A 93 26.85 8.70 20.35
C GLU A 93 27.95 9.38 21.21
N GLU A 94 28.62 10.41 20.66
CA GLU A 94 29.61 11.21 21.41
C GLU A 94 28.98 11.96 22.59
N ALA A 95 27.77 12.51 22.42
CA ALA A 95 27.05 13.18 23.50
C ALA A 95 26.61 12.20 24.60
N GLU A 96 26.17 10.99 24.22
CA GLU A 96 25.79 9.92 25.16
C GLU A 96 27.00 9.44 25.96
N THR A 97 28.11 9.11 25.30
CA THR A 97 29.35 8.69 25.97
C THR A 97 29.92 9.80 26.88
N ASN A 98 29.81 11.06 26.48
CA ASN A 98 30.17 12.19 27.32
C ASN A 98 29.25 12.30 28.55
N ALA A 99 27.93 12.17 28.38
CA ALA A 99 26.97 12.17 29.48
C ALA A 99 27.22 11.02 30.47
N GLU A 100 27.55 9.82 29.96
CA GLU A 100 27.97 8.68 30.78
C GLU A 100 29.25 8.97 31.57
N THR A 101 30.23 9.64 30.94
CA THR A 101 31.47 10.06 31.59
C THR A 101 31.19 11.05 32.72
N TRP A 102 30.33 12.06 32.50
CA TRP A 102 29.90 13.00 33.54
C TRP A 102 29.14 12.31 34.67
N LYS A 103 28.29 11.33 34.33
CA LYS A 103 27.56 10.52 35.31
C LYS A 103 28.52 9.69 36.17
N ALA A 104 29.52 9.06 35.56
CA ALA A 104 30.55 8.31 36.29
C ALA A 104 31.39 9.22 37.19
N GLU A 105 31.76 10.41 36.72
CA GLU A 105 32.51 11.41 37.51
C GLU A 105 31.68 11.98 38.67
N ALA A 106 30.38 12.22 38.46
CA ALA A 106 29.47 12.66 39.52
C ALA A 106 29.30 11.60 40.62
N LEU A 107 29.36 10.31 40.26
CA LEU A 107 29.28 9.18 41.20
C LEU A 107 30.62 8.81 41.83
N ARG A 108 31.73 9.46 41.46
CA ARG A 108 33.07 9.13 41.96
C ARG A 108 33.15 9.36 43.48
N PRO A 109 33.52 8.33 44.28
CA PRO A 109 33.70 8.48 45.72
C PRO A 109 34.74 9.56 46.03
N GLY A 110 34.31 10.67 46.65
CA GLY A 110 35.16 11.83 46.94
C GLY A 110 34.66 13.16 46.36
N ASN A 111 33.68 13.14 45.45
CA ASN A 111 33.04 14.36 44.96
C ASN A 111 32.02 14.90 46.00
N LYS A 112 32.47 15.79 46.89
CA LYS A 112 31.65 16.32 48.02
C LYS A 112 30.61 17.39 47.64
N ARG A 113 30.39 17.69 46.36
CA ARG A 113 29.52 18.81 45.95
C ARG A 113 28.04 18.47 45.74
N GLY A 114 27.56 17.23 45.92
CA GLY A 114 26.18 16.93 45.54
C GLY A 114 25.48 15.76 46.22
N GLY A 115 26.05 15.17 47.26
CA GLY A 115 25.33 14.17 48.05
C GLY A 115 24.35 14.82 49.03
N VAL A 116 23.23 15.37 48.55
CA VAL A 116 22.06 15.50 49.44
C VAL A 116 21.63 14.07 49.70
N VAL A 117 22.10 13.52 50.82
CA VAL A 117 21.57 12.28 51.37
C VAL A 117 20.09 12.58 51.65
N ILE A 118 19.22 12.17 50.73
CA ILE A 118 17.80 12.00 51.02
C ILE A 118 17.77 10.81 51.97
N GLY A 119 18.06 11.06 53.25
CA GLY A 119 17.81 10.11 54.30
C GLY A 119 16.33 9.73 54.25
N PRO A 120 15.95 8.54 54.76
CA PRO A 120 14.56 8.13 54.83
C PRO A 120 13.77 9.27 55.46
N THR A 121 12.91 9.90 54.66
CA THR A 121 12.01 10.96 55.11
C THR A 121 11.29 10.36 56.32
N PRO A 122 11.52 10.88 57.54
CA PRO A 122 10.98 10.24 58.73
C PRO A 122 9.46 10.19 58.56
N MET A 123 8.93 8.97 58.52
CA MET A 123 7.49 8.73 58.42
C MET A 123 6.80 9.60 59.46
N THR A 124 5.98 10.52 58.98
CA THR A 124 5.22 11.46 59.78
C THR A 124 4.24 10.67 60.64
N GLN A 125 4.66 10.34 61.86
CA GLN A 125 3.72 9.98 62.92
C GLN A 125 2.95 11.23 63.31
N THR A 126 1.67 11.18 62.97
CA THR A 126 0.54 11.95 63.47
C THR A 126 0.72 12.38 64.92
N ARG A 127 1.20 13.60 65.15
CA ARG A 127 0.96 14.34 66.39
C ARG A 127 0.47 15.73 66.06
N LEU A 128 -0.83 15.89 66.25
CA LEU A 128 -1.56 17.15 66.32
C LEU A 128 -0.77 18.13 67.21
N ARG A 129 -0.18 19.16 66.59
CA ARG A 129 0.43 20.27 67.31
C ARG A 129 -0.43 21.52 67.12
N PRO A 130 -0.74 22.28 68.18
CA PRO A 130 -1.71 23.37 68.17
C PRO A 130 -1.38 24.46 67.15
N ARG A 131 -2.45 25.06 66.59
CA ARG A 131 -2.43 26.29 65.79
C ARG A 131 -1.53 27.34 66.45
N LEU A 132 -0.30 27.45 65.95
CA LEU A 132 0.50 28.66 66.08
C LEU A 132 0.29 29.44 64.80
N THR A 133 -0.40 30.57 64.96
CA THR A 133 -0.42 31.68 64.02
C THR A 133 1.03 32.11 63.81
N LEU A 134 1.68 31.55 62.78
CA LEU A 134 2.96 32.05 62.29
C LEU A 134 2.69 33.46 61.80
N ALA A 135 3.25 34.43 62.54
CA ALA A 135 3.39 35.79 62.09
C ALA A 135 3.81 35.79 60.62
N ALA A 136 3.12 36.62 59.84
CA ALA A 136 3.39 36.90 58.44
C ALA A 136 4.88 37.21 58.27
N THR A 137 5.67 36.17 58.06
CA THR A 137 7.02 36.30 57.54
C THR A 137 6.74 36.76 56.13
N ARG A 138 7.18 37.98 55.82
CA ARG A 138 7.14 38.53 54.47
C ARG A 138 7.89 37.55 53.57
N CYS A 139 7.18 36.56 53.02
CA CYS A 139 7.65 35.76 51.92
C CYS A 139 8.02 36.78 50.86
N THR A 140 9.31 36.86 50.56
CA THR A 140 9.83 37.65 49.46
C THR A 140 9.22 37.11 48.18
N VAL A 141 8.02 37.58 47.88
CA VAL A 141 7.36 37.47 46.59
C VAL A 141 8.36 38.00 45.57
N GLY A 142 8.69 37.18 44.57
CA GLY A 142 9.12 37.71 43.28
C GLY A 142 10.59 37.62 42.92
N ARG A 143 11.37 36.66 43.44
CA ARG A 143 12.54 36.18 42.67
C ARG A 143 12.29 34.74 42.26
N VAL A 144 11.53 34.58 41.18
CA VAL A 144 11.57 33.34 40.39
C VAL A 144 13.04 33.15 40.00
N ASP A 145 13.61 32.02 40.39
CA ASP A 145 14.98 31.68 40.07
C ASP A 145 15.18 31.81 38.55
N GLU A 146 16.03 32.74 38.12
CA GLU A 146 16.28 33.04 36.70
C GLU A 146 16.73 31.79 35.94
N HIS A 147 17.38 30.85 36.66
CA HIS A 147 17.77 29.57 36.12
C HIS A 147 16.57 28.71 35.72
N LEU A 148 15.54 28.64 36.57
CA LEU A 148 14.32 27.88 36.31
C LEU A 148 13.55 28.48 35.12
N LYS A 149 13.50 29.81 35.03
CA LYS A 149 12.93 30.52 33.89
C LYS A 149 13.65 30.16 32.58
N GLY A 150 14.99 30.13 32.59
CA GLY A 150 15.79 29.73 31.42
C GLY A 150 15.62 28.26 31.02
N ILE A 151 15.32 27.36 31.96
CA ILE A 151 14.99 25.97 31.64
C ILE A 151 13.62 25.89 30.95
N VAL A 152 12.60 26.55 31.50
CA VAL A 152 11.25 26.56 30.93
C VAL A 152 11.26 27.16 29.53
N GLU A 153 11.98 28.26 29.30
CA GLU A 153 12.12 28.88 27.97
C GLU A 153 12.80 27.97 26.96
N ARG A 154 13.85 27.24 27.36
CA ARG A 154 14.51 26.26 26.46
C ARG A 154 13.58 25.10 26.13
N HIS A 155 12.90 24.55 27.12
CA HIS A 155 11.95 23.46 26.91
C HIS A 155 10.77 23.90 26.03
N GLN A 156 10.26 25.10 26.22
CA GLN A 156 9.21 25.67 25.39
C GLN A 156 9.65 25.78 23.92
N LYS A 157 10.87 26.27 23.66
CA LYS A 157 11.43 26.33 22.30
C LYS A 157 11.61 24.95 21.67
N GLU A 158 12.06 23.97 22.44
CA GLU A 158 12.19 22.59 21.98
C GLU A 158 10.84 21.98 21.61
N VAL A 159 9.82 22.18 22.46
CA VAL A 159 8.44 21.74 22.20
C VAL A 159 7.87 22.43 20.95
N GLU A 160 8.13 23.71 20.75
CA GLU A 160 7.70 24.44 19.53
C GLU A 160 8.38 23.89 18.28
N LEU A 161 9.69 23.62 18.33
CA LEU A 161 10.44 23.02 17.23
C LEU A 161 9.89 21.62 16.88
N LEU A 162 9.62 20.79 17.89
CA LEU A 162 9.03 19.45 17.69
C LEU A 162 7.64 19.54 17.05
N LYS A 163 6.80 20.48 17.50
CA LYS A 163 5.48 20.73 16.88
C LYS A 163 5.62 21.17 15.43
N GLU A 164 6.56 22.06 15.13
CA GLU A 164 6.83 22.51 13.76
C GLU A 164 7.31 21.37 12.86
N MET A 165 8.21 20.51 13.37
CA MET A 165 8.69 19.33 12.66
C MET A 165 7.57 18.34 12.37
N CYS A 166 6.74 17.99 13.36
CA CYS A 166 5.60 17.09 13.16
C CYS A 166 4.61 17.67 12.13
N LEU A 167 4.35 18.99 12.17
CA LEU A 167 3.46 19.64 11.22
C LEU A 167 4.03 19.63 9.79
N LYS A 168 5.33 19.88 9.63
CA LYS A 168 6.03 19.78 8.34
C LYS A 168 5.99 18.35 7.79
N GLU A 169 6.21 17.34 8.62
CA GLU A 169 6.16 15.94 8.20
C GLU A 169 4.75 15.52 7.74
N VAL A 170 3.72 15.87 8.51
CA VAL A 170 2.31 15.59 8.14
C VAL A 170 1.95 16.28 6.83
N ASN A 171 2.39 17.52 6.62
CA ASN A 171 2.16 18.23 5.36
C ASN A 171 2.88 17.57 4.19
N ALA A 172 4.16 17.17 4.35
CA ALA A 172 4.90 16.47 3.31
C ALA A 172 4.24 15.13 2.93
N ARG A 173 3.74 14.37 3.91
CA ARG A 173 2.96 13.14 3.65
C ARG A 173 1.69 13.46 2.85
N LYS A 174 0.94 14.49 3.25
CA LYS A 174 -0.29 14.91 2.56
C LYS A 174 -0.03 15.35 1.11
N GLU A 175 1.03 16.12 0.86
CA GLU A 175 1.44 16.52 -0.49
C GLU A 175 1.81 15.31 -1.35
N SER A 176 2.56 14.34 -0.78
CA SER A 176 2.91 13.11 -1.49
C SER A 176 1.68 12.24 -1.80
N GLU A 177 0.71 12.16 -0.89
CA GLU A 177 -0.55 11.44 -1.10
C GLU A 177 -1.40 12.10 -2.21
N LEU A 178 -1.44 13.44 -2.26
CA LEU A 178 -2.11 14.19 -3.32
C LEU A 178 -1.45 13.96 -4.68
N GLU A 179 -0.13 13.93 -4.75
CA GLU A 179 0.59 13.66 -6.00
C GLU A 179 0.35 12.21 -6.47
N ILE A 180 0.31 11.24 -5.56
CA ILE A 180 -0.06 9.85 -5.89
C ILE A 180 -1.49 9.78 -6.43
N GLU A 181 -2.44 10.51 -5.82
CA GLU A 181 -3.83 10.56 -6.29
C GLU A 181 -3.92 11.16 -7.69
N ARG A 182 -3.23 12.28 -7.93
CA ARG A 182 -3.12 12.92 -9.24
C ARG A 182 -2.54 11.99 -10.30
N LEU A 183 -1.41 11.34 -10.03
CA LEU A 183 -0.77 10.39 -10.96
C LEU A 183 -1.69 9.21 -11.24
N LYS A 184 -2.44 8.73 -10.25
CA LYS A 184 -3.41 7.65 -10.41
C LYS A 184 -4.59 8.07 -11.29
N GLU A 185 -5.04 9.31 -11.20
CA GLU A 185 -6.05 9.87 -12.10
C GLU A 185 -5.52 10.02 -13.52
N GLU A 186 -4.30 10.53 -13.70
CA GLU A 186 -3.65 10.63 -15.01
C GLU A 186 -3.48 9.24 -15.66
N MET A 187 -3.08 8.22 -14.89
CA MET A 187 -2.99 6.83 -15.35
C MET A 187 -4.35 6.28 -15.79
N LYS A 188 -5.42 6.50 -15.02
CA LYS A 188 -6.78 6.08 -15.42
C LYS A 188 -7.23 6.81 -16.67
N ARG A 189 -6.94 8.11 -16.79
CA ARG A 189 -7.28 8.92 -17.95
C ARG A 189 -6.58 8.40 -19.20
N LEU A 190 -5.27 8.14 -19.11
CA LEU A 190 -4.47 7.54 -20.18
C LEU A 190 -4.96 6.13 -20.52
N GLU A 191 -5.34 5.32 -19.53
CA GLU A 191 -5.89 3.99 -19.77
C GLU A 191 -7.20 4.04 -20.56
N MET A 192 -8.10 4.97 -20.23
CA MET A 192 -9.34 5.16 -20.98
C MET A 192 -9.08 5.67 -22.41
N GLU A 193 -8.17 6.63 -22.57
CA GLU A 193 -7.77 7.14 -23.89
C GLU A 193 -7.11 6.03 -24.73
N ASN A 194 -6.23 5.24 -24.12
CA ASN A 194 -5.60 4.09 -24.78
C ASN A 194 -6.64 3.04 -25.15
N ARG A 195 -7.62 2.72 -24.30
CA ARG A 195 -8.72 1.80 -24.65
C ARG A 195 -9.57 2.33 -25.82
N ALA A 196 -9.76 3.64 -25.91
CA ALA A 196 -10.44 4.25 -27.05
C ALA A 196 -9.60 4.12 -28.35
N LYS A 197 -8.28 4.34 -28.28
CA LYS A 197 -7.36 4.20 -29.43
C LYS A 197 -7.10 2.74 -29.84
N THR A 198 -7.00 1.82 -28.87
CA THR A 198 -6.75 0.38 -29.10
C THR A 198 -8.02 -0.45 -29.32
N ARG A 199 -9.22 0.15 -29.25
CA ARG A 199 -10.37 -0.32 -30.03
C ARG A 199 -10.09 -0.07 -31.51
N SER A 200 -9.05 -0.73 -32.02
CA SER A 200 -8.78 -0.79 -33.43
C SER A 200 -9.98 -1.44 -34.09
N ASN A 201 -10.38 -0.88 -35.21
CA ASN A 201 -11.51 -1.29 -36.03
C ASN A 201 -11.34 -2.74 -36.57
N LEU A 202 -10.31 -3.47 -36.12
CA LEU A 202 -10.00 -4.83 -36.51
C LEU A 202 -11.13 -5.79 -36.15
N LYS A 203 -11.75 -5.67 -34.96
CA LYS A 203 -12.86 -6.57 -34.60
C LYS A 203 -14.08 -6.32 -35.48
N THR A 204 -14.41 -5.06 -35.73
CA THR A 204 -15.48 -4.68 -36.65
C THR A 204 -15.17 -5.12 -38.08
N ARG A 205 -13.92 -5.01 -38.53
CA ARG A 205 -13.46 -5.51 -39.84
C ARG A 205 -13.47 -7.03 -39.93
N LEU A 206 -13.18 -7.74 -38.84
CA LEU A 206 -13.26 -9.20 -38.80
C LEU A 206 -14.72 -9.68 -38.84
N ASP A 207 -15.63 -9.03 -38.11
CA ASP A 207 -17.07 -9.34 -38.17
C ASP A 207 -17.69 -8.97 -39.53
N GLU A 208 -17.20 -7.92 -40.19
CA GLU A 208 -17.63 -7.54 -41.55
C GLU A 208 -17.12 -8.52 -42.61
N VAL A 209 -15.88 -9.01 -42.50
CA VAL A 209 -15.35 -10.08 -43.35
C VAL A 209 -16.03 -11.42 -43.07
N ALA A 210 -16.51 -11.64 -41.85
CA ALA A 210 -17.33 -12.78 -41.47
C ALA A 210 -18.83 -12.63 -41.84
N GLY A 211 -19.18 -11.61 -42.62
CA GLY A 211 -20.50 -11.42 -43.19
C GLY A 211 -21.06 -12.70 -43.85
N PRO A 212 -22.40 -12.82 -43.94
CA PRO A 212 -23.12 -14.09 -44.06
C PRO A 212 -22.87 -14.77 -45.41
N SER A 213 -21.77 -15.50 -45.50
CA SER A 213 -21.50 -16.40 -46.61
C SER A 213 -22.43 -17.59 -46.47
N ALA A 214 -23.54 -17.50 -47.21
CA ALA A 214 -24.47 -18.56 -47.45
C ALA A 214 -23.74 -19.86 -47.80
N ARG A 215 -23.97 -20.93 -47.03
CA ARG A 215 -24.68 -22.13 -47.50
C ARG A 215 -24.62 -23.29 -46.49
N LYS A 216 -25.81 -23.89 -46.35
CA LYS A 216 -26.10 -25.33 -46.23
C LYS A 216 -25.69 -26.07 -44.97
N THR A 217 -26.74 -26.49 -44.24
CA THR A 217 -27.05 -27.86 -43.76
C THR A 217 -25.84 -28.65 -43.25
N LYS A 218 -25.81 -29.12 -42.00
CA LYS A 218 -26.49 -30.35 -41.55
C LYS A 218 -26.07 -30.60 -40.10
N LYS A 219 -27.00 -31.16 -39.32
CA LYS A 219 -26.87 -31.68 -37.95
C LYS A 219 -25.51 -32.35 -37.66
N SER A 220 -24.90 -31.99 -36.53
CA SER A 220 -24.24 -32.96 -35.67
C SER A 220 -24.14 -32.42 -34.24
N ASP A 221 -24.95 -33.03 -33.37
CA ASP A 221 -24.79 -32.98 -31.92
C ASP A 221 -23.40 -33.52 -31.55
N VAL A 222 -22.55 -32.68 -30.95
CA VAL A 222 -21.44 -33.14 -30.11
C VAL A 222 -21.33 -32.18 -28.93
N ALA A 223 -21.96 -32.60 -27.84
CA ALA A 223 -21.67 -32.12 -26.50
C ALA A 223 -20.20 -32.44 -26.18
N GLY A 224 -19.44 -31.41 -25.80
CA GLY A 224 -18.01 -31.52 -25.56
C GLY A 224 -17.45 -30.38 -24.72
N LEU A 225 -17.75 -30.43 -23.43
CA LEU A 225 -16.83 -30.13 -22.33
C LEU A 225 -16.05 -28.79 -22.40
N ALA A 226 -16.68 -27.71 -21.95
CA ALA A 226 -15.99 -26.48 -21.54
C ALA A 226 -16.51 -26.03 -20.16
N GLN A 227 -16.10 -26.76 -19.11
CA GLN A 227 -16.25 -26.34 -17.71
C GLN A 227 -14.87 -25.87 -17.21
N SER A 228 -14.49 -24.61 -17.47
CA SER A 228 -13.33 -24.01 -16.78
C SER A 228 -13.21 -22.49 -16.89
N THR A 229 -14.31 -21.72 -16.81
CA THR A 229 -14.19 -20.23 -16.77
C THR A 229 -15.22 -19.48 -15.91
N GLU A 230 -16.17 -20.14 -15.23
CA GLU A 230 -17.15 -19.42 -14.40
C GLU A 230 -16.56 -18.84 -13.10
N LYS A 231 -15.45 -19.40 -12.59
CA LYS A 231 -14.83 -18.91 -11.34
C LYS A 231 -14.13 -17.55 -11.46
N ASP A 232 -13.61 -17.19 -12.64
CA ASP A 232 -12.83 -15.96 -12.78
C ASP A 232 -13.69 -14.70 -12.92
N VAL A 233 -14.93 -14.82 -13.38
CA VAL A 233 -15.86 -13.69 -13.46
C VAL A 233 -16.37 -13.30 -12.06
N ASP A 234 -16.57 -14.28 -11.18
CA ASP A 234 -17.06 -14.06 -9.81
C ASP A 234 -16.05 -13.35 -8.92
N LEU A 235 -14.74 -13.63 -9.06
CA LEU A 235 -13.71 -12.99 -8.24
C LEU A 235 -13.67 -11.47 -8.41
N ASN A 236 -13.85 -10.99 -9.64
CA ASN A 236 -13.87 -9.56 -9.93
C ASN A 236 -15.11 -8.87 -9.34
N SER A 237 -16.25 -9.58 -9.29
CA SER A 237 -17.48 -9.08 -8.66
C SER A 237 -17.37 -9.02 -7.13
N LYS A 238 -16.67 -10.00 -6.51
CA LYS A 238 -16.40 -10.05 -5.07
C LYS A 238 -15.52 -8.89 -4.61
N ASP A 239 -14.46 -8.58 -5.36
CA ASP A 239 -13.58 -7.44 -5.04
C ASP A 239 -14.31 -6.09 -5.21
N ALA A 240 -15.16 -5.96 -6.24
CA ALA A 240 -15.99 -4.76 -6.42
C ALA A 240 -16.94 -4.54 -5.23
N PHE A 241 -17.57 -5.61 -4.73
CA PHE A 241 -18.45 -5.53 -3.56
C PHE A 241 -17.68 -5.19 -2.27
N LEU A 242 -16.51 -5.80 -2.07
CA LEU A 242 -15.65 -5.50 -0.92
C LEU A 242 -15.23 -4.03 -0.89
N ARG A 243 -14.84 -3.46 -2.05
CA ARG A 243 -14.52 -2.03 -2.17
C ARG A 243 -15.72 -1.13 -1.89
N ALA A 244 -16.91 -1.49 -2.35
CA ALA A 244 -18.14 -0.75 -2.06
C ALA A 244 -18.46 -0.76 -0.56
N ALA A 245 -18.34 -1.92 0.10
CA ALA A 245 -18.53 -2.06 1.54
C ALA A 245 -17.51 -1.22 2.34
N ARG A 246 -16.22 -1.26 1.97
CA ARG A 246 -15.19 -0.39 2.57
C ARG A 246 -15.53 1.09 2.41
N LYS A 247 -16.01 1.50 1.24
CA LYS A 247 -16.39 2.90 0.96
C LYS A 247 -17.55 3.36 1.85
N GLN A 248 -18.54 2.51 2.11
CA GLN A 248 -19.66 2.84 3.02
C GLN A 248 -19.23 3.02 4.48
N LEU A 249 -18.11 2.41 4.89
CA LEU A 249 -17.56 2.52 6.24
C LEU A 249 -16.53 3.67 6.36
N ARG A 250 -16.08 4.21 5.23
CA ARG A 250 -15.17 5.36 5.15
C ARG A 250 -15.96 6.63 5.52
N GLY A 251 -15.63 7.23 6.64
CA GLY A 251 -16.32 8.42 7.17
C GLY A 251 -17.26 8.14 8.35
N LYS A 252 -17.53 6.87 8.68
CA LYS A 252 -18.29 6.54 9.91
C LYS A 252 -17.45 6.77 11.17
N LYS A 253 -18.06 7.43 12.15
CA LYS A 253 -17.50 7.65 13.48
C LYS A 253 -17.50 6.34 14.29
N LYS A 254 -16.74 6.31 15.38
CA LYS A 254 -16.60 5.14 16.27
C LYS A 254 -17.95 4.58 16.73
N GLU A 255 -18.83 5.44 17.21
CA GLU A 255 -20.17 5.06 17.72
C GLU A 255 -21.03 4.37 16.67
N GLU A 256 -21.04 4.88 15.44
CA GLU A 256 -21.78 4.27 14.34
C GLU A 256 -21.22 2.89 13.97
N VAL A 257 -19.89 2.73 14.02
CA VAL A 257 -19.24 1.43 13.77
C VAL A 257 -19.60 0.43 14.87
N ILE A 258 -19.62 0.86 16.14
CA ILE A 258 -20.05 0.01 17.27
C ILE A 258 -21.51 -0.44 17.08
N SER A 259 -22.43 0.47 16.69
CA SER A 259 -23.82 0.08 16.41
C SER A 259 -23.94 -0.93 15.25
N ILE A 260 -23.07 -0.86 14.24
CA ILE A 260 -23.01 -1.86 13.16
C ILE A 260 -22.45 -3.19 13.68
N CYS A 261 -21.45 -3.15 14.56
CA CYS A 261 -20.86 -4.33 15.19
C CYS A 261 -21.89 -5.13 15.97
N GLU A 262 -22.70 -4.46 16.79
CA GLU A 262 -23.79 -5.07 17.55
C GLU A 262 -24.84 -5.71 16.63
N LYS A 263 -25.25 -4.97 15.57
CA LYS A 263 -26.26 -5.46 14.60
C LYS A 263 -25.78 -6.65 13.76
N GLU A 264 -24.51 -6.66 13.39
CA GLU A 264 -23.94 -7.69 12.54
C GLU A 264 -23.24 -8.80 13.35
N GLY A 265 -23.16 -8.70 14.67
CA GLY A 265 -22.46 -9.65 15.54
C GLY A 265 -20.96 -9.73 15.22
N VAL A 266 -20.29 -8.58 15.15
CA VAL A 266 -18.83 -8.47 14.96
C VAL A 266 -18.24 -7.89 16.24
N THR A 267 -17.22 -8.51 16.81
CA THR A 267 -16.55 -7.99 18.02
C THR A 267 -15.76 -6.73 17.67
N TYR A 268 -16.01 -5.63 18.39
CA TYR A 268 -15.27 -4.38 18.21
C TYR A 268 -13.85 -4.51 18.80
N THR A 269 -12.83 -4.13 18.02
CA THR A 269 -11.43 -4.10 18.47
C THR A 269 -10.86 -2.69 18.36
N THR A 270 -10.31 -2.34 17.20
CA THR A 270 -9.89 -0.99 16.82
C THR A 270 -10.63 -0.57 15.57
N LEU A 271 -10.76 0.74 15.34
CA LEU A 271 -11.71 1.28 14.35
C LEU A 271 -11.50 0.71 12.94
N ASP A 272 -10.27 0.70 12.43
CA ASP A 272 -9.99 0.30 11.05
C ASP A 272 -10.05 -1.23 10.83
N PRO A 273 -9.44 -2.07 11.69
CA PRO A 273 -9.62 -3.53 11.63
C PRO A 273 -11.09 -3.96 11.76
N THR A 274 -11.86 -3.27 12.61
CA THR A 274 -13.29 -3.57 12.76
C THR A 274 -14.08 -3.22 11.49
N LYS A 275 -13.78 -2.09 10.84
CA LYS A 275 -14.38 -1.73 9.55
C LYS A 275 -14.06 -2.77 8.47
N GLU A 276 -12.83 -3.29 8.45
CA GLU A 276 -12.44 -4.34 7.51
C GLU A 276 -13.18 -5.66 7.79
N ALA A 277 -13.29 -6.07 9.05
CA ALA A 277 -14.03 -7.26 9.45
C ALA A 277 -15.52 -7.18 9.04
N ILE A 278 -16.15 -6.02 9.21
CA ILE A 278 -17.53 -5.77 8.74
C ILE A 278 -17.61 -5.89 7.21
N ALA A 279 -16.69 -5.27 6.47
CA ALA A 279 -16.68 -5.33 5.01
C ALA A 279 -16.52 -6.78 4.49
N GLN A 280 -15.63 -7.55 5.11
CA GLN A 280 -15.43 -8.97 4.78
C GLN A 280 -16.65 -9.82 5.14
N LYS A 281 -17.28 -9.59 6.30
CA LYS A 281 -18.49 -10.32 6.71
C LYS A 281 -19.65 -10.08 5.77
N ARG A 282 -19.90 -8.83 5.38
CA ARG A 282 -20.93 -8.47 4.38
C ARG A 282 -20.66 -9.10 3.01
N THR A 283 -19.39 -9.13 2.59
CA THR A 283 -18.99 -9.75 1.33
C THR A 283 -19.18 -11.25 1.39
N SER A 284 -18.75 -11.91 2.46
CA SER A 284 -18.95 -13.36 2.65
C SER A 284 -20.44 -13.70 2.63
N ARG A 285 -21.27 -12.96 3.36
CA ARG A 285 -22.73 -13.15 3.36
C ARG A 285 -23.37 -13.01 1.97
N ALA A 286 -22.94 -12.06 1.14
CA ALA A 286 -23.53 -11.84 -0.19
C ALA A 286 -23.18 -12.92 -1.22
N PHE A 287 -22.07 -13.64 -1.01
CA PHE A 287 -21.53 -14.61 -1.98
C PHE A 287 -21.61 -16.07 -1.49
N ASP A 288 -21.55 -16.32 -0.18
CA ASP A 288 -21.58 -17.67 0.39
C ASP A 288 -23.02 -18.21 0.51
N ASP A 289 -24.04 -17.35 0.56
CA ASP A 289 -25.47 -17.76 0.59
C ASP A 289 -25.91 -18.50 -0.68
N ARG A 290 -25.16 -18.39 -1.79
CA ARG A 290 -25.50 -19.07 -3.06
C ARG A 290 -25.14 -20.57 -3.07
N GLY A 291 -24.37 -21.04 -2.10
CA GLY A 291 -23.86 -22.42 -2.08
C GLY A 291 -24.57 -23.38 -1.12
N ALA A 292 -25.43 -22.88 -0.22
CA ALA A 292 -25.95 -23.69 0.89
C ALA A 292 -27.38 -24.26 0.69
N ASP A 293 -28.13 -23.80 -0.32
CA ASP A 293 -29.56 -24.14 -0.48
C ASP A 293 -29.85 -25.41 -1.30
N LEU A 294 -28.83 -26.23 -1.61
CA LEU A 294 -29.00 -27.44 -2.44
C LEU A 294 -28.88 -28.78 -1.70
N GLY A 295 -28.90 -28.81 -0.37
CA GLY A 295 -29.14 -30.08 0.29
C GLY A 295 -28.76 -30.14 1.74
N LYS A 296 -29.74 -29.88 2.61
CA LYS A 296 -29.98 -30.70 3.81
C LYS A 296 -31.35 -30.38 4.35
N GLY A 297 -32.26 -31.34 4.19
CA GLY A 297 -33.54 -31.33 4.86
C GLY A 297 -33.33 -31.19 6.36
N LYS A 298 -34.06 -30.22 6.93
CA LYS A 298 -34.92 -30.40 8.10
C LYS A 298 -34.43 -31.44 9.11
N GLU A 299 -33.67 -30.99 10.10
CA GLU A 299 -33.79 -31.53 11.45
C GLU A 299 -33.96 -30.36 12.42
N VAL A 300 -35.20 -30.23 12.88
CA VAL A 300 -35.63 -29.36 13.97
C VAL A 300 -34.95 -29.88 15.24
N SER A 301 -34.06 -29.09 15.84
CA SER A 301 -33.59 -29.33 17.20
C SER A 301 -33.82 -28.09 18.06
N THR A 302 -34.97 -28.16 18.74
CA THR A 302 -35.29 -27.66 20.08
C THR A 302 -34.32 -26.69 20.77
N HIS A 303 -34.83 -25.47 20.90
CA HIS A 303 -34.83 -24.63 22.10
C HIS A 303 -34.36 -25.29 23.41
N VAL A 304 -33.25 -24.82 23.97
CA VAL A 304 -33.00 -24.81 25.43
C VAL A 304 -32.54 -23.41 25.80
N VAL A 305 -33.41 -22.69 26.49
CA VAL A 305 -33.07 -21.51 27.30
C VAL A 305 -32.11 -21.98 28.38
N SER A 306 -30.97 -21.33 28.52
CA SER A 306 -30.24 -21.33 29.78
C SER A 306 -30.11 -19.87 30.18
N ASP A 307 -31.04 -19.45 31.04
CA ASP A 307 -30.81 -18.37 31.99
C ASP A 307 -29.66 -18.82 32.88
N ASP A 308 -28.61 -18.00 32.97
CA ASP A 308 -27.84 -17.94 34.20
C ASP A 308 -27.34 -16.50 34.37
N GLU A 309 -28.00 -15.84 35.31
CA GLU A 309 -27.57 -14.61 35.95
C GLU A 309 -26.15 -14.78 36.51
N LYS A 310 -25.30 -13.78 36.31
CA LYS A 310 -24.42 -13.37 37.40
C LYS A 310 -24.01 -11.92 37.28
N ASP A 311 -24.60 -11.15 38.18
CA ASP A 311 -24.07 -9.94 38.76
C ASP A 311 -22.57 -10.07 39.07
N SER A 312 -21.82 -9.04 38.70
CA SER A 312 -20.83 -8.47 39.60
C SER A 312 -20.61 -7.01 39.24
N GLU A 313 -21.27 -6.15 40.03
CA GLU A 313 -20.70 -4.86 40.43
C GLU A 313 -19.24 -5.07 40.84
N ASP A 314 -18.31 -4.28 40.28
CA ASP A 314 -17.12 -3.93 41.03
C ASP A 314 -16.74 -2.48 40.75
N ASP A 315 -16.45 -1.83 41.86
CA ASP A 315 -16.47 -0.41 42.10
C ASP A 315 -15.27 0.33 41.52
N GLY A 316 -15.56 1.56 41.12
CA GLY A 316 -14.80 2.74 41.51
C GLY A 316 -13.28 2.63 41.62
N ARG A 317 -12.60 3.37 40.73
CA ARG A 317 -11.47 4.21 41.17
C ARG A 317 -11.33 5.45 40.31
N ASP A 318 -11.80 6.55 40.90
CA ASP A 318 -11.25 7.88 40.67
C ASP A 318 -9.73 7.86 40.78
N SER A 319 -9.06 8.45 39.80
CA SER A 319 -7.74 9.03 40.00
C SER A 319 -7.65 10.29 39.14
N ALA A 320 -8.22 11.36 39.69
CA ALA A 320 -7.58 12.67 39.62
C ALA A 320 -6.23 12.64 40.36
N VAL A 321 -5.47 13.73 40.24
CA VAL A 321 -4.18 14.04 40.87
C VAL A 321 -3.00 13.63 39.96
N SER A 322 -2.11 14.52 39.51
CA SER A 322 -1.71 15.84 40.03
C SER A 322 -1.11 16.72 38.94
#